data_AF-A0A1H6B605-F1
#
_entry.id   AF-A0A1H6B605-F1
#
_cell.length_a   1.000
_cell.length_b   1.000
_cell.length_c   1.000
_cell.angle_alpha   90.00
_cell.angle_beta   90.00
_cell.angle_gamma   90.00
#
_symmetry.space_group_name_H-M   'P 1'
#
loop_
_entity.id
_entity.type
_entity.pdbx_description
1 polymer ?
#
loop_
_entity_poly.entity_id
_entity_poly.type
_entity_poly.pdbx_seq_one_letter_code
_entity_poly.pdbx_strand_id
1 'polypeptide(L)'
;MSLIESMFSGMRMLASDVSGSAGAYDDFWYEPIGGRNSAAGIRVSPETSKKLGVVIACASSRGKTIAMLPFKVRRDLRGGGSKVIANHPVWRLIAKRPNSFQTPYDFRLMLNAHVDLRGNGYAEKVGNVQGYPEQLLPMHPDRVRVDVIPKTGRLIYIYNDPLLNKERRLVQEEVFHLRDWSDNGYTGQSRITMGLDPFGVALARQDYMSRWFKNDARTGIVFAGGDFKDDEAKEKWVEKMRAGGTGANRGRPMWTPKGMTVSQMGVTPVDSQLIEGKKVSDQEICSIMGEYPHVIGIDAGKAATYASVEQFNIMRAQNVVHPMVIMWEQAVQRDLLLDDAEYSHLSMAALMRGDNATRFAGYATAIEHGWLSPDDVRELEDLNPIADGAGKVYWRLAALLPLKQIEAPAKPEPAAGDESDDDDAPEDGAGGDSDPKAMNPTKRAQFEMLALSQAERCVRRETAEVRKMIDRRAAGSEVAEFYTKHAAWIAEIFHLNAKISLEVRSACDDRGQQLAMHLADEDDEFLAAAQVWVEQIAATEPRKLAKLAVEGI
;
A
#
# COMPACT_ATOMS: atom_id res chain seq x y z
N MET A 1 -69.42 -4.19 -13.02
CA MET A 1 -68.06 -4.76 -13.20
C MET A 1 -67.09 -3.60 -13.15
N SER A 2 -66.76 -3.22 -11.92
CA SER A 2 -66.23 -1.92 -11.53
C SER A 2 -65.08 -2.11 -10.54
N LEU A 3 -64.16 -1.14 -10.49
CA LEU A 3 -63.06 -0.96 -9.52
C LEU A 3 -61.98 -2.05 -9.49
N ILE A 4 -62.32 -3.33 -9.63
CA ILE A 4 -61.35 -4.44 -9.59
C ILE A 4 -60.49 -4.45 -10.86
N GLU A 5 -61.06 -4.25 -12.04
CA GLU A 5 -60.30 -4.18 -13.30
C GLU A 5 -59.40 -2.94 -13.40
N SER A 6 -59.80 -1.80 -12.82
CA SER A 6 -58.95 -0.59 -12.82
C SER A 6 -57.82 -0.69 -11.78
N MET A 7 -58.03 -1.38 -10.65
CA MET A 7 -56.96 -1.70 -9.70
C MET A 7 -55.95 -2.69 -10.28
N PHE A 8 -56.41 -3.73 -11.01
CA PHE A 8 -55.49 -4.67 -11.68
C PHE A 8 -54.71 -4.03 -12.85
N SER A 9 -55.29 -3.05 -13.53
CA SER A 9 -54.60 -2.24 -14.55
C SER A 9 -53.56 -1.30 -13.93
N GLY A 10 -53.91 -0.60 -12.84
CA GLY A 10 -52.99 0.28 -12.10
C GLY A 10 -51.84 -0.48 -11.44
N MET A 11 -52.10 -1.70 -10.94
CA MET A 11 -51.07 -2.56 -10.35
C MET A 11 -50.15 -3.19 -11.40
N ARG A 12 -50.61 -3.33 -12.66
CA ARG A 12 -49.76 -3.74 -13.80
C ARG A 12 -48.83 -2.63 -14.29
N MET A 13 -49.27 -1.36 -14.27
CA MET A 13 -48.40 -0.23 -14.63
C MET A 13 -47.39 0.12 -13.52
N LEU A 14 -47.74 -0.05 -12.24
CA LEU A 14 -46.78 0.14 -11.14
C LEU A 14 -45.72 -0.97 -11.07
N ALA A 15 -46.04 -2.18 -11.54
CA ALA A 15 -45.08 -3.29 -11.60
C ALA A 15 -44.06 -3.15 -12.74
N SER A 16 -44.40 -2.46 -13.86
CA SER A 16 -43.48 -2.30 -14.99
C SER A 16 -42.36 -1.28 -14.75
N ASP A 17 -42.53 -0.36 -13.80
CA ASP A 17 -41.50 0.65 -13.47
C ASP A 17 -40.51 0.19 -12.39
N VAL A 18 -40.78 -0.95 -11.72
CA VAL A 18 -39.92 -1.50 -10.65
C VAL A 18 -39.18 -2.77 -11.09
N SER A 19 -39.62 -3.44 -12.16
CA SER A 19 -38.89 -4.53 -12.81
C SER A 19 -38.85 -4.33 -14.33
N GLY A 20 -38.11 -3.32 -14.78
CA GLY A 20 -37.90 -3.08 -16.21
C GLY A 20 -37.30 -4.33 -16.88
N SER A 21 -38.13 -5.12 -17.57
CA SER A 21 -37.61 -6.13 -18.50
C SER A 21 -36.92 -5.38 -19.64
N ALA A 22 -35.66 -5.72 -19.88
CA ALA A 22 -34.84 -5.09 -20.91
C ALA A 22 -35.56 -5.09 -22.27
N GLY A 23 -35.65 -3.93 -22.91
CA GLY A 23 -36.30 -3.77 -24.21
C GLY A 23 -35.60 -4.60 -25.29
N ALA A 24 -36.29 -4.89 -26.40
CA ALA A 24 -35.74 -5.71 -27.50
C ALA A 24 -34.47 -5.11 -28.15
N TYR A 25 -34.17 -3.84 -27.88
CA TYR A 25 -32.99 -3.11 -28.36
C TYR A 25 -32.04 -2.71 -27.24
N ASP A 26 -32.24 -3.19 -26.01
CA ASP A 26 -31.30 -2.95 -24.93
C ASP A 26 -30.01 -3.75 -25.14
N ASP A 27 -28.87 -3.14 -24.75
CA ASP A 27 -27.53 -3.76 -24.71
C ASP A 27 -27.52 -5.09 -23.93
N PHE A 28 -28.52 -5.33 -23.09
CA PHE A 28 -28.79 -6.60 -22.42
C PHE A 28 -28.75 -7.82 -23.35
N TRP A 29 -29.24 -7.70 -24.59
CA TRP A 29 -29.31 -8.80 -25.57
C TRP A 29 -27.99 -9.07 -26.30
N TYR A 30 -27.01 -8.18 -26.18
CA TYR A 30 -25.77 -8.23 -26.94
C TYR A 30 -24.52 -8.47 -26.07
N GLU A 31 -24.70 -8.64 -24.74
CA GLU A 31 -23.61 -8.96 -23.81
C GLU A 31 -23.53 -10.46 -23.46
N PRO A 32 -22.32 -11.08 -23.46
CA PRO A 32 -22.13 -12.53 -23.32
C PRO A 32 -22.77 -13.08 -22.05
N ILE A 33 -23.67 -14.06 -22.18
CA ILE A 33 -24.47 -14.70 -21.12
C ILE A 33 -23.55 -15.33 -20.04
N GLY A 34 -23.67 -14.87 -18.79
CA GLY A 34 -22.85 -15.38 -17.66
C GLY A 34 -22.58 -14.42 -16.50
N GLY A 35 -23.10 -13.20 -16.53
CA GLY A 35 -22.98 -12.26 -15.42
C GLY A 35 -24.19 -12.39 -14.52
N ARG A 36 -23.98 -12.65 -13.23
CA ARG A 36 -25.04 -12.67 -12.24
C ARG A 36 -25.47 -11.23 -11.93
N ASN A 37 -26.77 -11.00 -11.80
CA ASN A 37 -27.29 -9.71 -11.37
C ASN A 37 -27.07 -9.57 -9.86
N SER A 38 -26.56 -8.42 -9.44
CA SER A 38 -26.50 -8.03 -8.03
C SER A 38 -27.89 -7.72 -7.49
N ALA A 39 -28.03 -7.70 -6.17
CA ALA A 39 -29.25 -7.23 -5.51
C ALA A 39 -29.62 -5.80 -5.89
N ALA A 40 -28.65 -4.99 -6.34
CA ALA A 40 -28.86 -3.64 -6.88
C ALA A 40 -29.37 -3.62 -8.33
N GLY A 41 -29.61 -4.78 -8.95
CA GLY A 41 -30.12 -4.91 -10.32
C GLY A 41 -29.06 -4.74 -11.42
N ILE A 42 -27.80 -4.46 -11.07
CA ILE A 42 -26.70 -4.32 -12.03
C ILE A 42 -25.99 -5.65 -12.21
N ARG A 43 -25.70 -5.98 -13.47
CA ARG A 43 -24.97 -7.18 -13.86
C ARG A 43 -23.48 -7.04 -13.54
N VAL A 44 -22.97 -7.97 -12.75
CA VAL A 44 -21.55 -8.00 -12.36
C VAL A 44 -20.86 -9.14 -13.11
N SER A 45 -19.78 -8.79 -13.81
CA SER A 45 -18.86 -9.70 -14.47
C SER A 45 -17.43 -9.23 -14.23
N PRO A 46 -16.41 -10.09 -14.45
CA PRO A 46 -15.02 -9.66 -14.39
C PRO A 46 -14.72 -8.44 -15.29
N GLU A 47 -15.37 -8.34 -16.45
CA GLU A 47 -15.18 -7.21 -17.38
C GLU A 47 -15.90 -5.94 -16.91
N THR A 48 -17.12 -6.04 -16.37
CA THR A 48 -17.80 -4.85 -15.81
C THR A 48 -17.10 -4.37 -14.54
N SER A 49 -16.56 -5.28 -13.74
CA SER A 49 -15.82 -4.96 -12.50
C SER A 49 -14.53 -4.18 -12.78
N LYS A 50 -13.84 -4.43 -13.90
CA LYS A 50 -12.69 -3.62 -14.33
C LYS A 50 -13.04 -2.14 -14.57
N LYS A 51 -14.31 -1.81 -14.85
CA LYS A 51 -14.73 -0.40 -15.02
C LYS A 51 -14.60 0.39 -13.71
N LEU A 52 -14.51 -0.29 -12.56
CA LEU A 52 -14.18 0.30 -11.28
C LEU A 52 -12.66 0.46 -11.17
N GLY A 53 -12.19 1.70 -11.00
CA GLY A 53 -10.76 2.01 -10.90
C GLY A 53 -10.04 1.26 -9.77
N VAL A 54 -10.74 1.01 -8.65
CA VAL A 54 -10.21 0.26 -7.51
C VAL A 54 -9.85 -1.18 -7.87
N VAL A 55 -10.65 -1.86 -8.70
CA VAL A 55 -10.41 -3.26 -9.10
C VAL A 55 -9.16 -3.38 -9.96
N ILE A 56 -9.00 -2.47 -10.93
CA ILE A 56 -7.78 -2.41 -11.75
C ILE A 56 -6.56 -2.12 -10.88
N ALA A 57 -6.67 -1.20 -9.92
CA ALA A 57 -5.57 -0.86 -9.03
C ALA A 57 -5.15 -2.05 -8.14
N CYS A 58 -6.10 -2.76 -7.53
CA CYS A 58 -5.84 -3.99 -6.76
C CYS A 58 -5.13 -5.04 -7.61
N ALA A 59 -5.74 -5.44 -8.74
CA ALA A 59 -5.22 -6.50 -9.60
C ALA A 59 -3.85 -6.13 -10.20
N SER A 60 -3.65 -4.86 -10.56
CA SER A 60 -2.37 -4.35 -11.04
C SER A 60 -1.31 -4.36 -9.95
N SER A 61 -1.63 -3.89 -8.74
CA SER A 61 -0.71 -3.86 -7.60
C SER A 61 -0.17 -5.27 -7.29
N ARG A 62 -1.09 -6.23 -7.14
CA ARG A 62 -0.80 -7.64 -6.87
C ARG A 62 -0.02 -8.30 -8.00
N GLY A 63 -0.53 -8.18 -9.23
CA GLY A 63 0.07 -8.82 -10.40
C GLY A 63 1.47 -8.28 -10.73
N LYS A 64 1.68 -6.96 -10.65
CA LYS A 64 3.01 -6.36 -10.88
C LYS A 64 4.01 -6.77 -9.81
N THR A 65 3.56 -6.86 -8.55
CA THR A 65 4.40 -7.30 -7.44
C THR A 65 4.93 -8.72 -7.66
N ILE A 66 4.08 -9.67 -8.07
CA ILE A 66 4.53 -11.04 -8.41
C ILE A 66 5.39 -11.08 -9.67
N ALA A 67 5.03 -10.29 -10.69
CA ALA A 67 5.72 -10.28 -11.97
C ALA A 67 7.16 -9.76 -11.88
N MET A 68 7.49 -8.93 -10.87
CA MET A 68 8.85 -8.43 -10.66
C MET A 68 9.74 -9.37 -9.83
N LEU A 69 9.18 -10.36 -9.12
CA LEU A 69 10.00 -11.19 -8.22
C LEU A 69 10.97 -12.08 -9.00
N PRO A 70 12.24 -12.21 -8.57
CA PRO A 70 13.18 -13.17 -9.13
C PRO A 70 12.72 -14.60 -8.87
N PHE A 71 12.73 -15.42 -9.91
CA PHE A 71 12.41 -16.84 -9.83
C PHE A 71 13.68 -17.68 -9.91
N LYS A 72 13.86 -18.60 -8.96
CA LYS A 72 14.99 -19.54 -8.90
C LYS A 72 14.43 -20.96 -8.69
N VAL A 73 15.12 -21.97 -9.22
CA VAL A 73 14.86 -23.38 -8.89
C VAL A 73 15.97 -23.85 -7.97
N ARG A 74 15.61 -24.47 -6.85
CA ARG A 74 16.54 -25.00 -5.86
C ARG A 74 16.37 -26.51 -5.77
N ARG A 75 17.41 -27.21 -5.34
CA ARG A 75 17.37 -28.64 -5.02
C ARG A 75 17.93 -28.88 -3.64
N ASP A 76 17.25 -29.72 -2.88
CA ASP A 76 17.71 -30.17 -1.57
C ASP A 76 18.91 -31.11 -1.70
N LEU A 77 19.93 -30.86 -0.89
CA LEU A 77 21.13 -31.69 -0.84
C LEU A 77 20.95 -32.77 0.22
N ARG A 78 21.40 -34.00 -0.08
CA ARG A 78 21.34 -35.16 0.85
C ARG A 78 22.03 -34.93 2.21
N GLY A 79 22.89 -33.92 2.32
CA GLY A 79 23.61 -33.56 3.57
C GLY A 79 23.01 -32.37 4.32
N GLY A 80 21.82 -31.90 3.93
CA GLY A 80 21.23 -30.66 4.43
C GLY A 80 21.64 -29.44 3.60
N GLY A 81 20.74 -28.45 3.55
CA GLY A 81 20.88 -27.27 2.70
C GLY A 81 20.35 -27.46 1.28
N SER A 82 20.27 -26.36 0.52
CA SER A 82 19.73 -26.38 -0.84
C SER A 82 20.54 -25.52 -1.80
N LYS A 83 20.74 -26.04 -3.01
CA LYS A 83 21.55 -25.40 -4.06
C LYS A 83 20.66 -24.87 -5.18
N VAL A 84 20.97 -23.68 -5.70
CA VAL A 84 20.30 -23.13 -6.89
C VAL A 84 20.77 -23.88 -8.14
N ILE A 85 19.82 -24.30 -8.98
CA ILE A 85 20.10 -24.92 -10.29
C ILE A 85 20.00 -23.82 -11.36
N ALA A 86 21.14 -23.39 -11.88
CA ALA A 86 21.20 -22.31 -12.88
C ALA A 86 20.56 -22.68 -14.23
N ASN A 87 20.72 -23.93 -14.68
CA ASN A 87 20.31 -24.37 -16.02
C ASN A 87 19.09 -25.32 -16.00
N HIS A 88 18.07 -25.01 -15.19
CA HIS A 88 16.85 -25.80 -15.17
C HIS A 88 15.88 -25.38 -16.30
N PRO A 89 15.25 -26.31 -17.05
CA PRO A 89 14.28 -25.95 -18.10
C PRO A 89 13.13 -25.07 -17.60
N VAL A 90 12.58 -25.36 -16.41
CA VAL A 90 11.50 -24.58 -15.81
C VAL A 90 11.94 -23.16 -15.43
N TRP A 91 13.21 -22.98 -15.01
CA TRP A 91 13.77 -21.65 -14.78
C TRP A 91 13.78 -20.83 -16.08
N ARG A 92 14.18 -21.45 -17.20
CA ARG A 92 14.13 -20.78 -18.51
C ARG A 92 12.71 -20.38 -18.91
N LEU A 93 11.71 -21.22 -18.66
CA LEU A 93 10.30 -20.92 -18.96
C LEU A 93 9.78 -19.73 -18.15
N ILE A 94 9.91 -19.78 -16.83
CA ILE A 94 9.29 -18.80 -15.94
C ILE A 94 10.11 -17.51 -15.83
N ALA A 95 11.44 -17.59 -15.81
CA ALA A 95 12.31 -16.44 -15.56
C ALA A 95 12.85 -15.76 -16.82
N LYS A 96 12.96 -16.47 -17.96
CA LYS A 96 13.63 -15.95 -19.16
C LYS A 96 12.70 -15.76 -20.35
N ARG A 97 11.97 -16.81 -20.76
CA ARG A 97 11.07 -16.75 -21.92
C ARG A 97 9.96 -17.80 -21.80
N PRO A 98 8.74 -17.40 -21.42
CA PRO A 98 7.61 -18.33 -21.29
C PRO A 98 7.06 -18.79 -22.64
N ASN A 99 7.02 -17.90 -23.62
CA ASN A 99 6.54 -18.20 -24.98
C ASN A 99 7.23 -17.31 -26.03
N SER A 100 6.80 -17.42 -27.29
CA SER A 100 7.43 -16.69 -28.40
C SER A 100 7.17 -15.18 -28.36
N PHE A 101 6.11 -14.69 -27.71
CA PHE A 101 5.63 -13.30 -27.84
C PHE A 101 5.53 -12.50 -26.54
N GLN A 102 5.61 -13.11 -25.36
CA GLN A 102 5.54 -12.43 -24.06
C GLN A 102 6.87 -12.47 -23.31
N THR A 103 7.11 -11.42 -22.52
CA THR A 103 8.16 -11.45 -21.51
C THR A 103 7.70 -12.24 -20.27
N PRO A 104 8.64 -12.71 -19.42
CA PRO A 104 8.32 -13.28 -18.11
C PRO A 104 7.45 -12.40 -17.22
N TYR A 105 7.63 -11.08 -17.34
CA TYR A 105 6.85 -10.09 -16.60
C TYR A 105 5.40 -10.07 -17.10
N ASP A 106 5.20 -9.95 -18.41
CA ASP A 106 3.86 -9.88 -19.02
C ASP A 106 3.06 -11.16 -18.76
N PHE A 107 3.72 -12.33 -18.87
CA PHE A 107 3.09 -13.61 -18.62
C PHE A 107 2.59 -13.74 -17.17
N ARG A 108 3.44 -13.43 -16.19
CA ARG A 108 3.08 -13.52 -14.77
C ARG A 108 2.03 -12.49 -14.38
N LEU A 109 2.15 -11.27 -14.88
CA LEU A 109 1.17 -10.20 -14.66
C LEU A 109 -0.22 -10.63 -15.18
N MET A 110 -0.27 -11.14 -16.42
CA MET A 110 -1.52 -11.56 -17.03
C MET A 110 -2.13 -12.75 -16.32
N LEU A 111 -1.33 -13.77 -16.00
CA LEU A 111 -1.83 -14.98 -15.35
C LEU A 111 -2.30 -14.70 -13.92
N ASN A 112 -1.61 -13.82 -13.19
CA ASN A 112 -2.07 -13.37 -11.88
C ASN A 112 -3.37 -12.54 -11.99
N ALA A 113 -3.50 -11.69 -13.00
CA ALA A 113 -4.74 -10.96 -13.24
C ALA A 113 -5.91 -11.90 -13.58
N HIS A 114 -5.65 -13.01 -14.28
CA HIS A 114 -6.67 -14.06 -14.50
C HIS A 114 -7.12 -14.70 -13.19
N VAL A 115 -6.19 -15.01 -12.30
CA VAL A 115 -6.48 -15.53 -10.95
C VAL A 115 -7.30 -14.51 -10.14
N ASP A 116 -6.85 -13.26 -10.04
CA ASP A 116 -7.54 -12.24 -9.24
C ASP A 116 -8.98 -11.94 -9.74
N LEU A 117 -9.20 -11.98 -11.07
CA LEU A 117 -10.50 -11.65 -11.66
C LEU A 117 -11.45 -12.85 -11.79
N ARG A 118 -10.93 -14.06 -12.04
CA ARG A 118 -11.72 -15.25 -12.41
C ARG A 118 -11.46 -16.45 -11.49
N GLY A 119 -10.58 -16.31 -10.51
CA GLY A 119 -10.16 -17.37 -9.58
C GLY A 119 -9.19 -18.39 -10.18
N ASN A 120 -8.95 -18.33 -11.49
CA ASN A 120 -8.18 -19.33 -12.23
C ASN A 120 -7.27 -18.68 -13.26
N GLY A 121 -6.02 -19.16 -13.34
CA GLY A 121 -5.08 -18.84 -14.41
C GLY A 121 -4.63 -20.13 -15.09
N TYR A 122 -4.76 -20.20 -16.41
CA TYR A 122 -4.39 -21.39 -17.19
C TYR A 122 -3.30 -21.09 -18.20
N ALA A 123 -2.38 -22.03 -18.38
CA ALA A 123 -1.47 -22.06 -19.51
C ALA A 123 -1.30 -23.49 -20.04
N GLU A 124 -1.35 -23.67 -21.35
CA GLU A 124 -1.04 -24.92 -22.02
C GLU A 124 0.48 -25.13 -22.03
N LYS A 125 0.92 -26.32 -21.64
CA LYS A 125 2.31 -26.77 -21.69
C LYS A 125 2.56 -27.40 -23.06
N VAL A 126 3.31 -26.70 -23.91
CA VAL A 126 3.75 -27.24 -25.20
C VAL A 126 5.09 -27.93 -24.98
N GLY A 127 5.11 -29.24 -25.10
CA GLY A 127 6.31 -30.07 -24.91
C GLY A 127 7.27 -30.05 -26.09
N ASN A 128 8.56 -30.27 -25.80
CA ASN A 128 9.59 -30.59 -26.79
C ASN A 128 9.60 -32.11 -27.07
N VAL A 129 10.35 -32.56 -28.09
CA VAL A 129 10.60 -33.97 -28.45
C VAL A 129 11.10 -34.81 -27.26
N GLN A 130 11.75 -34.17 -26.28
CA GLN A 130 12.26 -34.79 -25.05
C GLN A 130 11.24 -34.89 -23.91
N GLY A 131 10.00 -34.42 -24.10
CA GLY A 131 8.93 -34.48 -23.10
C GLY A 131 8.92 -33.35 -22.06
N TYR A 132 9.93 -32.47 -22.04
CA TYR A 132 9.93 -31.28 -21.19
C TYR A 132 9.09 -30.16 -21.82
N PRO A 133 8.37 -29.35 -21.03
CA PRO A 133 7.68 -28.17 -21.54
C PRO A 133 8.69 -27.17 -22.12
N GLU A 134 8.49 -26.77 -23.38
CA GLU A 134 9.30 -25.75 -24.07
C GLU A 134 8.62 -24.39 -24.04
N GLN A 135 7.29 -24.35 -24.03
CA GLN A 135 6.52 -23.11 -24.01
C GLN A 135 5.29 -23.23 -23.11
N LEU A 136 4.91 -22.11 -22.50
CA LEU A 136 3.68 -21.92 -21.75
C LEU A 136 2.78 -20.95 -22.53
N LEU A 137 1.75 -21.49 -23.17
CA LEU A 137 0.79 -20.71 -23.93
C LEU A 137 -0.39 -20.34 -23.03
N PRO A 138 -0.58 -19.07 -22.67
CA PRO A 138 -1.65 -18.68 -21.78
C PRO A 138 -3.03 -18.92 -22.40
N MET A 139 -3.95 -19.46 -21.60
CA MET A 139 -5.33 -19.71 -22.00
C MET A 139 -6.27 -18.81 -21.21
N HIS A 140 -7.20 -18.16 -21.91
CA HIS A 140 -8.19 -17.31 -21.25
C HIS A 140 -9.17 -18.16 -20.41
N PRO A 141 -9.40 -17.87 -19.12
CA PRO A 141 -10.17 -18.76 -18.25
C PRO A 141 -11.63 -18.93 -18.66
N ASP A 142 -12.26 -17.91 -19.26
CA ASP A 142 -13.65 -18.01 -19.78
C ASP A 142 -13.81 -19.02 -20.92
N ARG A 143 -12.70 -19.49 -21.51
CA ARG A 143 -12.69 -20.48 -22.60
C ARG A 143 -12.28 -21.87 -22.12
N VAL A 144 -12.06 -22.05 -20.82
CA VAL A 144 -11.65 -23.32 -20.23
C VAL A 144 -12.76 -23.82 -19.31
N ARG A 145 -13.20 -25.06 -19.52
CA ARG A 145 -14.06 -25.79 -18.58
C ARG A 145 -13.27 -26.97 -18.01
N VAL A 146 -13.34 -27.15 -16.69
CA VAL A 146 -12.69 -28.27 -16.00
C VAL A 146 -13.75 -29.31 -15.66
N ASP A 147 -13.57 -30.52 -16.17
CA ASP A 147 -14.41 -31.67 -15.85
C ASP A 147 -13.56 -32.74 -15.14
N VAL A 148 -14.20 -33.52 -14.27
CA VAL A 148 -13.57 -34.66 -13.59
C VAL A 148 -14.04 -35.93 -14.28
N ILE A 149 -13.11 -36.81 -14.67
CA ILE A 149 -13.46 -38.11 -15.24
C ILE A 149 -14.06 -39.00 -14.13
N PRO A 150 -15.33 -39.44 -14.23
CA PRO A 150 -16.02 -40.13 -13.12
C PRO A 150 -15.39 -41.45 -12.66
N LYS A 151 -14.56 -42.08 -13.50
CA LYS A 151 -13.91 -43.37 -13.21
C LYS A 151 -12.49 -43.28 -12.67
N THR A 152 -11.74 -42.25 -13.08
CA THR A 152 -10.31 -42.12 -12.74
C THR A 152 -10.04 -40.97 -11.78
N GLY A 153 -11.01 -40.07 -11.58
CA GLY A 153 -10.82 -38.85 -10.77
C GLY A 153 -9.84 -37.85 -11.38
N ARG A 154 -9.32 -38.11 -12.58
CA ARG A 154 -8.39 -37.21 -13.28
C ARG A 154 -9.14 -36.02 -13.87
N LEU A 155 -8.46 -34.88 -13.92
CA LEU A 155 -9.00 -33.66 -14.51
C LEU A 155 -8.82 -33.66 -16.03
N ILE A 156 -9.87 -33.25 -16.75
CA ILE A 156 -9.81 -32.89 -18.17
C ILE A 156 -10.13 -31.40 -18.29
N TYR A 157 -9.30 -30.71 -19.06
CA TYR A 157 -9.50 -29.32 -19.41
C TYR A 157 -10.06 -29.24 -20.82
N ILE A 158 -11.27 -28.75 -20.95
CA ILE A 158 -11.94 -28.49 -22.22
C ILE A 158 -11.66 -27.05 -22.59
N TYR A 159 -10.80 -26.83 -23.57
CA TYR A 159 -10.41 -25.51 -24.06
C TYR A 159 -11.05 -25.23 -25.41
N ASN A 160 -11.79 -24.12 -25.51
CA ASN A 160 -12.29 -23.61 -26.79
C ASN A 160 -11.22 -22.73 -27.44
N ASP A 161 -10.49 -23.32 -28.39
CA ASP A 161 -9.34 -22.68 -29.03
C ASP A 161 -9.79 -21.65 -30.08
N PRO A 162 -9.45 -20.36 -29.92
CA PRO A 162 -9.85 -19.32 -30.86
C PRO A 162 -9.12 -19.38 -32.21
N LEU A 163 -7.95 -19.99 -32.28
CA LEU A 163 -7.17 -20.08 -33.51
C LEU A 163 -7.70 -21.20 -34.41
N LEU A 164 -8.08 -22.32 -33.79
CA LEU A 164 -8.61 -23.50 -34.48
C LEU A 164 -10.14 -23.52 -34.57
N ASN A 165 -10.84 -22.65 -33.82
CA ASN A 165 -12.30 -22.64 -33.65
C ASN A 165 -12.87 -24.03 -33.32
N LYS A 166 -12.14 -24.80 -32.50
CA LYS A 166 -12.50 -26.16 -32.09
C LYS A 166 -12.30 -26.34 -30.60
N GLU A 167 -13.15 -27.18 -30.03
CA GLU A 167 -13.01 -27.66 -28.67
C GLU A 167 -11.85 -28.67 -28.61
N ARG A 168 -10.81 -28.34 -27.85
CA ARG A 168 -9.67 -29.21 -27.55
C ARG A 168 -9.83 -29.76 -26.14
N ARG A 169 -9.53 -31.04 -25.96
CA ARG A 169 -9.49 -31.68 -24.65
C ARG A 169 -8.03 -31.90 -24.28
N LEU A 170 -7.60 -31.22 -23.23
CA LEU A 170 -6.24 -31.31 -22.68
C LEU A 170 -6.28 -32.13 -21.41
N VAL A 171 -5.27 -32.97 -21.22
CA VAL A 171 -5.12 -33.75 -19.98
C VAL A 171 -4.50 -32.90 -18.87
N GLN A 172 -4.61 -33.35 -17.62
CA GLN A 172 -4.07 -32.64 -16.46
C GLN A 172 -2.57 -32.34 -16.58
N GLU A 173 -1.82 -33.26 -17.17
CA GLU A 173 -0.38 -33.15 -17.37
C GLU A 173 0.01 -32.14 -18.47
N GLU A 174 -0.94 -31.67 -19.27
CA GLU A 174 -0.73 -30.67 -20.36
C GLU A 174 -1.08 -29.25 -19.94
N VAL A 175 -1.67 -29.04 -18.76
CA VAL A 175 -2.12 -27.70 -18.32
C VAL A 175 -1.39 -27.28 -17.05
N PHE A 176 -0.88 -26.06 -17.05
CA PHE A 176 -0.43 -25.32 -15.86
C PHE A 176 -1.61 -24.54 -15.31
N HIS A 177 -2.01 -24.81 -14.07
CA HIS A 177 -3.23 -24.25 -13.46
C HIS A 177 -2.94 -23.54 -12.13
N LEU A 178 -3.02 -22.21 -12.14
CA LEU A 178 -3.07 -21.42 -10.92
C LEU A 178 -4.51 -21.30 -10.41
N ARG A 179 -4.68 -21.55 -9.11
CA ARG A 179 -5.98 -21.58 -8.44
C ARG A 179 -5.91 -20.71 -7.20
N ASP A 180 -6.87 -19.80 -7.07
CA ASP A 180 -7.15 -19.14 -5.80
C ASP A 180 -8.12 -20.02 -4.96
N TRP A 181 -8.85 -19.38 -4.04
CA TRP A 181 -9.95 -19.96 -3.26
C TRP A 181 -10.78 -20.99 -4.03
N SER A 182 -10.98 -22.19 -3.49
CA SER A 182 -11.70 -23.29 -4.16
C SER A 182 -12.59 -24.04 -3.18
N ASP A 183 -13.86 -24.25 -3.56
CA ASP A 183 -14.83 -25.03 -2.76
C ASP A 183 -14.76 -26.54 -3.04
N ASN A 184 -14.28 -26.92 -4.22
CA ASN A 184 -14.27 -28.31 -4.71
C ASN A 184 -12.86 -28.91 -4.77
N GLY A 185 -11.81 -28.11 -4.52
CA GLY A 185 -10.41 -28.51 -4.55
C GLY A 185 -9.78 -28.61 -5.95
N TYR A 186 -10.56 -28.47 -7.02
CA TYR A 186 -10.04 -28.58 -8.41
C TYR A 186 -10.22 -27.32 -9.25
N THR A 187 -11.24 -26.48 -9.02
CA THR A 187 -11.40 -25.16 -9.67
C THR A 187 -11.38 -24.05 -8.64
N GLY A 188 -10.63 -22.99 -8.91
CA GLY A 188 -10.73 -21.76 -8.15
C GLY A 188 -12.04 -21.02 -8.42
N GLN A 189 -12.45 -20.17 -7.49
CA GLN A 189 -13.62 -19.32 -7.56
C GLN A 189 -13.16 -17.85 -7.58
N SER A 190 -13.85 -17.02 -8.34
CA SER A 190 -13.56 -15.59 -8.37
C SER A 190 -14.05 -14.91 -7.11
N ARG A 191 -13.19 -14.09 -6.49
CA ARG A 191 -13.58 -13.22 -5.37
C ARG A 191 -14.71 -12.26 -5.75
N ILE A 192 -14.76 -11.86 -7.02
CA ILE A 192 -15.82 -11.00 -7.58
C ILE A 192 -17.17 -11.74 -7.60
N THR A 193 -17.17 -13.03 -7.95
CA THR A 193 -18.42 -13.80 -7.99
C THR A 193 -18.90 -14.19 -6.60
N MET A 194 -17.98 -14.31 -5.63
CA MET A 194 -18.31 -14.52 -4.22
C MET A 194 -18.87 -13.24 -3.58
N GLY A 195 -18.21 -12.10 -3.77
CA GLY A 195 -18.57 -10.80 -3.19
C GLY A 195 -19.41 -9.92 -4.12
N LEU A 196 -20.38 -10.50 -4.83
CA LEU A 196 -21.02 -9.88 -5.99
C LEU A 196 -21.78 -8.57 -5.68
N ASP A 197 -22.48 -8.49 -4.55
CA ASP A 197 -23.33 -7.34 -4.21
C ASP A 197 -22.55 -6.04 -3.97
N PRO A 198 -21.44 -6.03 -3.21
CA PRO A 198 -20.57 -4.86 -3.08
C PRO A 198 -20.11 -4.25 -4.41
N PHE A 199 -19.71 -5.09 -5.39
CA PHE A 199 -19.35 -4.60 -6.73
C PHE A 199 -20.56 -4.01 -7.46
N GLY A 200 -21.73 -4.65 -7.32
CA GLY A 200 -22.98 -4.16 -7.90
C GLY A 200 -23.38 -2.78 -7.36
N VAL A 201 -23.30 -2.58 -6.05
CA VAL A 201 -23.56 -1.29 -5.40
C VAL A 201 -22.58 -0.22 -5.85
N ALA A 202 -21.29 -0.55 -5.95
CA ALA A 202 -20.27 0.40 -6.42
C ALA A 202 -20.50 0.82 -7.89
N LEU A 203 -20.82 -0.15 -8.77
CA LEU A 203 -21.17 0.13 -10.16
C LEU A 203 -22.44 0.99 -10.26
N ALA A 204 -23.45 0.70 -9.44
CA ALA A 204 -24.71 1.47 -9.42
C ALA A 204 -24.49 2.90 -8.99
N ARG A 205 -23.66 3.11 -7.96
CA ARG A 205 -23.28 4.45 -7.51
C ARG A 205 -22.52 5.19 -8.60
N GLN A 206 -21.56 4.55 -9.28
CA GLN A 206 -20.80 5.17 -10.36
C GLN A 206 -21.70 5.54 -11.55
N ASP A 207 -22.64 4.67 -11.93
CA ASP A 207 -23.61 4.95 -13.00
C ASP A 207 -24.55 6.09 -12.62
N TYR A 208 -25.08 6.09 -11.39
CA TYR A 208 -25.90 7.19 -10.87
C TYR A 208 -25.14 8.52 -10.92
N MET A 209 -23.89 8.56 -10.42
CA MET A 209 -23.04 9.76 -10.51
C MET A 209 -22.81 10.18 -11.96
N SER A 210 -22.53 9.24 -12.85
CA SER A 210 -22.29 9.53 -14.28
C SER A 210 -23.51 10.14 -14.95
N ARG A 211 -24.71 9.62 -14.67
CA ARG A 211 -25.99 10.18 -15.16
C ARG A 211 -26.29 11.54 -14.57
N TRP A 212 -25.99 11.72 -13.28
CA TRP A 212 -26.13 13.00 -12.59
C TRP A 212 -25.23 14.09 -13.22
N PHE A 213 -23.95 13.80 -13.44
CA PHE A 213 -23.02 14.73 -14.10
C PHE A 213 -23.37 14.94 -15.57
N LYS A 214 -23.86 13.91 -16.28
CA LYS A 214 -24.37 14.04 -17.66
C LYS A 214 -25.55 15.03 -17.75
N ASN A 215 -26.26 15.27 -16.64
CA ASN A 215 -27.36 16.22 -16.53
C ASN A 215 -26.94 17.54 -15.84
N ASP A 216 -25.68 17.93 -15.97
CA ASP A 216 -25.11 19.17 -15.40
C ASP A 216 -25.30 19.31 -13.89
N ALA A 217 -25.39 18.17 -13.19
CA ALA A 217 -25.58 18.10 -11.74
C ALA A 217 -26.82 18.87 -11.24
N ARG A 218 -27.91 18.86 -12.02
CA ARG A 218 -29.17 19.52 -11.65
C ARG A 218 -30.19 18.53 -11.12
N THR A 219 -30.86 18.92 -10.04
CA THR A 219 -32.01 18.18 -9.50
C THR A 219 -33.20 18.28 -10.44
N GLY A 220 -34.14 17.34 -10.31
CA GLY A 220 -35.44 17.46 -10.95
C GLY A 220 -36.10 18.78 -10.58
N ILE A 221 -36.79 19.40 -11.54
CA ILE A 221 -37.57 20.61 -11.31
C ILE A 221 -39.03 20.22 -11.43
N VAL A 222 -39.80 20.54 -10.39
CA VAL A 222 -41.24 20.38 -10.39
C VAL A 222 -41.86 21.77 -10.41
N PHE A 223 -42.86 21.92 -11.25
CA PHE A 223 -43.64 23.14 -11.34
C PHE A 223 -44.97 22.89 -10.66
N ALA A 224 -45.25 23.67 -9.62
CA ALA A 224 -46.49 23.58 -8.86
C ALA A 224 -47.34 24.84 -9.08
N GLY A 225 -48.62 24.63 -9.37
CA GLY A 225 -49.57 25.69 -9.69
C GLY A 225 -49.43 26.24 -11.12
N GLY A 226 -50.42 27.03 -11.54
CA GLY A 226 -50.43 27.73 -12.83
C GLY A 226 -51.77 27.60 -13.55
N ASP A 227 -52.34 28.74 -13.95
CA ASP A 227 -53.50 28.79 -14.84
C ASP A 227 -53.03 28.73 -16.31
N PHE A 228 -53.36 27.63 -16.99
CA PHE A 228 -53.27 27.55 -18.44
C PHE A 228 -54.62 27.96 -19.04
N LYS A 229 -54.62 28.80 -20.07
CA LYS A 229 -55.85 29.23 -20.76
C LYS A 229 -56.52 28.09 -21.55
N ASP A 230 -55.73 27.16 -22.08
CA ASP A 230 -56.17 26.01 -22.90
C ASP A 230 -55.20 24.83 -22.72
N ASP A 231 -55.67 23.59 -22.93
CA ASP A 231 -54.82 22.38 -22.89
C ASP A 231 -53.71 22.41 -23.95
N GLU A 232 -53.95 23.01 -25.13
CA GLU A 232 -52.91 23.22 -26.14
C GLU A 232 -51.78 24.14 -25.65
N ALA A 233 -52.08 25.14 -24.83
CA ALA A 233 -51.08 26.06 -24.30
C ALA A 233 -50.17 25.35 -23.27
N LYS A 234 -50.73 24.39 -22.54
CA LYS A 234 -49.99 23.52 -21.63
C LYS A 234 -49.06 22.58 -22.39
N GLU A 235 -49.54 21.92 -23.46
CA GLU A 235 -48.68 21.07 -24.29
C GLU A 235 -47.55 21.85 -24.96
N LYS A 236 -47.84 23.01 -25.57
CA LYS A 236 -46.82 23.88 -26.18
C LYS A 236 -45.78 24.37 -25.15
N TRP A 237 -46.19 24.59 -23.90
CA TRP A 237 -45.26 24.94 -22.83
C TRP A 237 -44.41 23.74 -22.41
N VAL A 238 -44.99 22.54 -22.24
CA VAL A 238 -44.24 21.30 -21.94
C VAL A 238 -43.24 20.98 -23.05
N GLU A 239 -43.61 21.19 -24.31
CA GLU A 239 -42.72 20.97 -25.45
C GLU A 239 -41.56 21.97 -25.46
N LYS A 240 -41.82 23.26 -25.22
CA LYS A 240 -40.77 24.28 -25.02
C LYS A 240 -39.88 23.98 -23.83
N MET A 241 -40.44 23.45 -22.74
CA MET A 241 -39.69 23.02 -21.55
C MET A 241 -38.73 21.86 -21.88
N ARG A 242 -39.21 20.84 -22.60
CA ARG A 242 -38.39 19.70 -23.05
C ARG A 242 -37.31 20.13 -24.04
N ALA A 243 -37.62 21.03 -24.96
CA ALA A 243 -36.67 21.60 -25.92
C ALA A 243 -35.62 22.52 -25.26
N GLY A 244 -35.99 23.22 -24.17
CA GLY A 244 -35.08 24.03 -23.36
C GLY A 244 -34.15 23.20 -22.46
N GLY A 245 -34.58 22.00 -22.05
CA GLY A 245 -33.80 21.09 -21.20
C GLY A 245 -32.79 20.20 -21.93
N THR A 246 -32.73 20.25 -23.26
CA THR A 246 -31.93 19.34 -24.10
C THR A 246 -30.82 20.06 -24.87
N GLY A 247 -29.67 19.39 -25.02
CA GLY A 247 -28.55 19.86 -25.86
C GLY A 247 -27.96 21.22 -25.45
N ALA A 248 -27.64 22.06 -26.45
CA ALA A 248 -27.01 23.37 -26.27
C ALA A 248 -27.91 24.43 -25.59
N ASN A 249 -29.18 24.12 -25.35
CA ASN A 249 -30.11 25.00 -24.63
C ASN A 249 -30.09 24.78 -23.10
N ARG A 250 -29.34 23.78 -22.63
CA ARG A 250 -29.14 23.51 -21.21
C ARG A 250 -28.58 24.75 -20.51
N GLY A 251 -29.23 25.12 -19.40
CA GLY A 251 -28.82 26.29 -18.62
C GLY A 251 -29.48 27.62 -18.99
N ARG A 252 -30.29 27.68 -20.05
CA ARG A 252 -31.04 28.90 -20.36
C ARG A 252 -32.16 29.15 -19.33
N PRO A 253 -32.26 30.36 -18.76
CA PRO A 253 -33.37 30.71 -17.88
C PRO A 253 -34.68 30.69 -18.67
N MET A 254 -35.70 30.05 -18.12
CA MET A 254 -37.00 29.88 -18.76
C MET A 254 -38.06 30.62 -17.97
N TRP A 255 -38.95 31.32 -18.68
CA TRP A 255 -40.00 32.11 -18.06
C TRP A 255 -41.20 31.22 -17.72
N THR A 256 -41.65 31.29 -16.46
CA THR A 256 -42.84 30.57 -15.99
C THR A 256 -44.11 31.39 -16.18
N PRO A 257 -45.25 30.76 -16.52
CA PRO A 257 -46.56 31.41 -16.51
C PRO A 257 -46.90 31.98 -15.13
N LYS A 258 -47.74 33.03 -15.11
CA LYS A 258 -48.13 33.73 -13.88
C LYS A 258 -48.79 32.74 -12.90
N GLY A 259 -48.31 32.71 -11.66
CA GLY A 259 -48.83 31.82 -10.61
C GLY A 259 -48.17 30.43 -10.51
N MET A 260 -47.21 30.12 -11.38
CA MET A 260 -46.45 28.86 -11.31
C MET A 260 -45.19 29.04 -10.45
N THR A 261 -45.04 28.20 -9.44
CA THR A 261 -43.85 28.16 -8.58
C THR A 261 -42.91 27.06 -9.04
N VAL A 262 -41.62 27.35 -9.06
CA VAL A 262 -40.56 26.40 -9.43
C VAL A 262 -39.98 25.83 -8.15
N SER A 263 -40.22 24.55 -7.87
CA SER A 263 -39.57 23.83 -6.78
C SER A 263 -38.54 22.87 -7.34
N GLN A 264 -37.31 22.95 -6.84
CA GLN A 264 -36.31 21.93 -7.11
C GLN A 264 -36.61 20.74 -6.21
N MET A 265 -37.05 19.63 -6.80
CA MET A 265 -37.21 18.35 -6.11
C MET A 265 -36.10 17.42 -6.57
N GLY A 266 -35.17 17.13 -5.68
CA GLY A 266 -34.13 16.13 -5.86
C GLY A 266 -33.17 16.16 -4.69
N VAL A 267 -32.57 15.02 -4.40
CA VAL A 267 -31.54 14.93 -3.36
C VAL A 267 -30.25 15.45 -3.96
N THR A 268 -29.57 16.39 -3.30
CA THR A 268 -28.26 16.83 -3.77
C THR A 268 -27.22 15.73 -3.46
N PRO A 269 -26.14 15.62 -4.24
CA PRO A 269 -25.05 14.67 -3.96
C PRO A 269 -24.39 14.88 -2.60
N VAL A 270 -24.43 16.11 -2.09
CA VAL A 270 -23.93 16.49 -0.77
C VAL A 270 -24.83 15.90 0.31
N ASP A 271 -26.16 16.03 0.16
CA ASP A 271 -27.14 15.45 1.09
C ASP A 271 -27.12 13.92 1.06
N SER A 272 -26.76 13.34 -0.08
CA SER A 272 -26.68 11.88 -0.27
C SER A 272 -25.35 11.26 0.19
N GLN A 273 -24.39 12.05 0.71
CA GLN A 273 -23.07 11.59 1.14
C GLN A 273 -22.37 10.64 0.14
N LEU A 274 -22.56 10.87 -1.17
CA LEU A 274 -22.15 9.89 -2.19
C LEU A 274 -20.63 9.70 -2.28
N ILE A 275 -19.86 10.72 -1.91
CA ILE A 275 -18.39 10.66 -1.87
C ILE A 275 -17.94 9.75 -0.72
N GLU A 276 -18.53 9.89 0.46
CA GLU A 276 -18.22 9.03 1.62
C GLU A 276 -18.66 7.60 1.35
N GLY A 277 -19.87 7.42 0.81
CA GLY A 277 -20.34 6.11 0.36
C GLY A 277 -19.39 5.46 -0.64
N LYS A 278 -18.88 6.22 -1.63
CA LYS A 278 -17.89 5.72 -2.59
C LYS A 278 -16.61 5.26 -1.88
N LYS A 279 -16.08 6.02 -0.93
CA LYS A 279 -14.90 5.63 -0.15
C LYS A 279 -15.13 4.30 0.59
N VAL A 280 -16.29 4.14 1.22
CA VAL A 280 -16.66 2.90 1.92
C VAL A 280 -16.74 1.71 0.96
N SER A 281 -17.38 1.87 -0.20
CA SER A 281 -17.45 0.80 -1.20
C SER A 281 -16.09 0.46 -1.81
N ASP A 282 -15.23 1.45 -2.05
CA ASP A 282 -13.87 1.20 -2.52
C ASP A 282 -13.06 0.42 -1.45
N GLN A 283 -13.21 0.76 -0.17
CA GLN A 283 -12.55 0.05 0.94
C GLN A 283 -13.06 -1.39 1.08
N GLU A 284 -14.36 -1.60 0.95
CA GLU A 284 -14.98 -2.93 0.95
C GLU A 284 -14.46 -3.78 -0.21
N ILE A 285 -14.41 -3.22 -1.42
CA ILE A 285 -13.86 -3.89 -2.61
C ILE A 285 -12.38 -4.23 -2.43
N CYS A 286 -11.56 -3.32 -1.91
CA CYS A 286 -10.15 -3.60 -1.60
C CYS A 286 -10.01 -4.79 -0.66
N SER A 287 -10.83 -4.82 0.39
CA SER A 287 -10.84 -5.89 1.38
C SER A 287 -11.22 -7.23 0.75
N ILE A 288 -12.24 -7.26 -0.12
CA ILE A 288 -12.66 -8.48 -0.84
C ILE A 288 -11.56 -8.96 -1.79
N MET A 289 -10.90 -8.06 -2.52
CA MET A 289 -9.78 -8.41 -3.40
C MET A 289 -8.54 -8.85 -2.62
N GLY A 290 -8.48 -8.60 -1.31
CA GLY A 290 -7.37 -8.96 -0.44
C GLY A 290 -6.16 -8.04 -0.60
N GLU A 291 -6.38 -6.76 -0.91
CA GLU A 291 -5.34 -5.73 -0.92
C GLU A 291 -5.64 -4.67 0.14
N TYR A 292 -4.60 -4.04 0.68
CA TYR A 292 -4.78 -3.00 1.68
C TYR A 292 -5.06 -1.62 1.05
N PRO A 293 -5.99 -0.80 1.62
CA PRO A 293 -6.37 0.49 1.06
C PRO A 293 -5.21 1.49 0.86
N HIS A 294 -4.21 1.48 1.75
CA HIS A 294 -3.06 2.40 1.70
C HIS A 294 -2.23 2.24 0.41
N VAL A 295 -2.20 1.05 -0.18
CA VAL A 295 -1.42 0.74 -1.39
C VAL A 295 -2.03 1.40 -2.63
N ILE A 296 -3.35 1.55 -2.64
CA ILE A 296 -4.12 2.05 -3.79
C ILE A 296 -4.33 3.56 -3.67
N GLY A 297 -3.84 4.19 -2.61
CA GLY A 297 -4.02 5.61 -2.34
C GLY A 297 -5.46 5.95 -1.92
N ILE A 298 -6.20 4.97 -1.39
CA ILE A 298 -7.47 5.26 -0.73
C ILE A 298 -7.12 5.81 0.65
N ASP A 299 -7.47 7.07 0.86
CA ASP A 299 -7.20 7.79 2.08
C ASP A 299 -7.79 7.04 3.29
N ALA A 300 -6.91 6.46 4.12
CA ALA A 300 -7.29 5.69 5.30
C ALA A 300 -7.68 6.59 6.49
N GLY A 301 -7.79 7.90 6.29
CA GLY A 301 -8.10 8.87 7.34
C GLY A 301 -6.84 9.56 7.88
N LYS A 302 -6.96 10.18 9.06
CA LYS A 302 -5.99 11.13 9.63
C LYS A 302 -4.54 10.60 9.60
N ALA A 303 -3.70 11.31 8.85
CA ALA A 303 -2.23 11.36 8.93
C ALA A 303 -1.53 10.06 9.33
N ALA A 304 -1.46 9.10 8.39
CA ALA A 304 -0.50 8.00 8.50
C ALA A 304 0.92 8.60 8.61
N THR A 305 1.57 8.46 9.75
CA THR A 305 2.98 8.84 9.94
C THR A 305 3.87 7.87 9.16
N TYR A 306 5.06 8.28 8.74
CA TYR A 306 6.00 7.43 7.98
C TYR A 306 6.25 6.06 8.63
N ALA A 307 6.40 6.01 9.95
CA ALA A 307 6.58 4.77 10.70
C ALA A 307 5.35 3.83 10.62
N SER A 308 4.12 4.38 10.55
CA SER A 308 2.92 3.57 10.35
C SER A 308 2.83 2.98 8.95
N VAL A 309 3.28 3.71 7.92
CA VAL A 309 3.27 3.25 6.52
C VAL A 309 4.24 2.09 6.30
N GLU A 310 5.42 2.13 6.93
CA GLU A 310 6.38 1.02 6.88
C GLU A 310 5.78 -0.28 7.44
N GLN A 311 5.16 -0.20 8.63
CA GLN A 311 4.49 -1.35 9.23
C GLN A 311 3.36 -1.88 8.33
N PHE A 312 2.58 -1.00 7.70
CA PHE A 312 1.56 -1.43 6.75
C PHE A 312 2.12 -2.12 5.50
N ASN A 313 3.29 -1.67 5.00
CA ASN A 313 3.98 -2.33 3.89
C ASN A 313 4.51 -3.71 4.30
N ILE A 314 5.00 -3.87 5.53
CA ILE A 314 5.42 -5.18 6.07
C ILE A 314 4.22 -6.11 6.17
N MET A 315 3.09 -5.64 6.72
CA MET A 315 1.85 -6.42 6.80
C MET A 315 1.37 -6.86 5.41
N ARG A 316 1.46 -5.98 4.40
CA ARG A 316 1.15 -6.32 3.02
C ARG A 316 2.09 -7.41 2.47
N ALA A 317 3.39 -7.29 2.69
CA ALA A 317 4.36 -8.27 2.25
C ALA A 317 4.06 -9.66 2.84
N GLN A 318 3.75 -9.72 4.14
CA GLN A 318 3.49 -10.96 4.87
C GLN A 318 2.12 -11.58 4.58
N ASN A 319 1.06 -10.78 4.56
CA ASN A 319 -0.32 -11.32 4.50
C ASN A 319 -0.88 -11.38 3.08
N VAL A 320 -0.31 -10.63 2.13
CA VAL A 320 -0.83 -10.55 0.76
C VAL A 320 0.15 -11.15 -0.23
N VAL A 321 1.39 -10.65 -0.26
CA VAL A 321 2.38 -11.04 -1.27
C VAL A 321 2.91 -12.45 -0.99
N HIS A 322 3.23 -12.76 0.27
CA HIS A 322 3.83 -14.05 0.62
C HIS A 322 2.90 -15.26 0.33
N PRO A 323 1.59 -15.25 0.66
CA PRO A 323 0.70 -16.34 0.27
C PRO A 323 0.57 -16.50 -1.25
N MET A 324 0.59 -15.39 -2.00
CA MET A 324 0.60 -15.44 -3.46
C MET A 324 1.89 -16.06 -4.00
N VAL A 325 3.05 -15.73 -3.41
CA VAL A 325 4.33 -16.36 -3.73
C VAL A 325 4.25 -17.86 -3.52
N ILE A 326 3.76 -18.30 -2.36
CA ILE A 326 3.61 -19.73 -2.06
C ILE A 326 2.65 -20.39 -3.06
N MET A 327 1.52 -19.76 -3.42
CA MET A 327 0.60 -20.28 -4.41
C MET A 327 1.29 -20.53 -5.75
N TRP A 328 2.12 -19.59 -6.21
CA TRP A 328 2.93 -19.74 -7.42
C TRP A 328 3.98 -20.83 -7.28
N GLU A 329 4.74 -20.86 -6.17
CA GLU A 329 5.78 -21.85 -5.93
C GLU A 329 5.21 -23.28 -5.94
N GLN A 330 4.09 -23.48 -5.25
CA GLN A 330 3.42 -24.78 -5.14
C GLN A 330 2.72 -25.19 -6.44
N ALA A 331 2.19 -24.25 -7.23
CA ALA A 331 1.64 -24.58 -8.55
C ALA A 331 2.74 -24.99 -9.53
N VAL A 332 3.89 -24.31 -9.50
CA VAL A 332 5.05 -24.68 -10.31
C VAL A 332 5.59 -26.05 -9.87
N GLN A 333 5.64 -26.31 -8.55
CA GLN A 333 6.00 -27.62 -8.01
C GLN A 333 5.11 -28.72 -8.58
N ARG A 334 3.79 -28.53 -8.50
CA ARG A 334 2.80 -29.53 -8.88
C ARG A 334 2.78 -29.83 -10.38
N ASP A 335 2.91 -28.81 -11.22
CA ASP A 335 2.59 -28.93 -12.65
C ASP A 335 3.83 -28.92 -13.57
N LEU A 336 4.98 -28.40 -13.12
CA LEU A 336 6.17 -28.19 -13.96
C LEU A 336 7.41 -28.94 -13.47
N LEU A 337 7.53 -29.19 -12.17
CA LEU A 337 8.65 -29.96 -11.60
C LEU A 337 8.27 -31.44 -11.51
N LEU A 338 9.21 -32.31 -11.88
CA LEU A 338 9.03 -33.76 -11.91
C LEU A 338 9.79 -34.47 -10.76
N ASP A 339 10.81 -33.80 -10.21
CA ASP A 339 11.67 -34.32 -9.14
C ASP A 339 11.25 -33.70 -7.80
N ASP A 340 10.88 -34.55 -6.84
CA ASP A 340 10.46 -34.11 -5.50
C ASP A 340 11.59 -33.44 -4.70
N ALA A 341 12.86 -33.65 -5.09
CA ALA A 341 14.00 -32.98 -4.47
C ALA A 341 14.20 -31.54 -4.98
N GLU A 342 13.55 -31.16 -6.07
CA GLU A 342 13.60 -29.82 -6.64
C GLU A 342 12.39 -29.01 -6.18
N TYR A 343 12.61 -27.74 -5.85
CA TYR A 343 11.54 -26.81 -5.52
C TYR A 343 11.76 -25.44 -6.14
N SER A 344 10.64 -24.78 -6.44
CA SER A 344 10.66 -23.43 -6.98
C SER A 344 10.68 -22.40 -5.85
N HIS A 345 11.41 -21.31 -6.07
CA HIS A 345 11.58 -20.24 -5.10
C HIS A 345 11.47 -18.86 -5.75
N LEU A 346 10.45 -18.08 -5.36
CA LEU A 346 10.35 -16.67 -5.69
C LEU A 346 10.89 -15.84 -4.53
N SER A 347 11.97 -15.11 -4.76
CA SER A 347 12.64 -14.34 -3.71
C SER A 347 11.88 -13.05 -3.40
N MET A 348 11.41 -12.89 -2.16
CA MET A 348 10.83 -11.64 -1.67
C MET A 348 11.86 -10.55 -1.37
N ALA A 349 13.16 -10.88 -1.39
CA ALA A 349 14.23 -9.91 -1.12
C ALA A 349 14.21 -8.73 -2.12
N ALA A 350 13.66 -8.94 -3.32
CA ALA A 350 13.48 -7.88 -4.30
C ALA A 350 12.55 -6.74 -3.81
N LEU A 351 11.62 -7.03 -2.89
CA LEU A 351 10.74 -6.01 -2.30
C LEU A 351 11.51 -5.02 -1.41
N MET A 352 12.64 -5.45 -0.83
CA MET A 352 13.49 -4.62 0.02
C MET A 352 14.44 -3.69 -0.76
N ARG A 353 14.48 -3.75 -2.10
CA ARG A 353 15.34 -2.87 -2.92
C ARG A 353 15.02 -1.37 -2.74
N GLY A 354 13.84 -1.03 -2.23
CA GLY A 354 13.43 0.36 -1.96
C GLY A 354 14.09 0.99 -0.73
N ASP A 355 14.52 0.19 0.25
CA ASP A 355 15.16 0.67 1.49
C ASP A 355 16.59 0.15 1.60
N ASN A 356 17.51 0.84 0.92
CA ASN A 356 18.92 0.48 0.93
C ASN A 356 19.56 0.64 2.32
N ALA A 357 19.12 1.61 3.13
CA ALA A 357 19.75 1.88 4.43
C ALA A 357 19.57 0.69 5.39
N THR A 358 18.32 0.24 5.57
CA THR A 358 18.03 -0.92 6.43
C THR A 358 18.61 -2.21 5.85
N ARG A 359 18.60 -2.36 4.52
CA ARG A 359 19.15 -3.53 3.83
C ARG A 359 20.67 -3.67 4.01
N PHE A 360 21.44 -2.59 3.83
CA PHE A 360 22.89 -2.60 4.05
C PHE A 360 23.27 -2.73 5.53
N ALA A 361 22.50 -2.12 6.44
CA ALA A 361 22.68 -2.34 7.87
C ALA A 361 22.49 -3.82 8.24
N GLY A 362 21.47 -4.48 7.69
CA GLY A 362 21.26 -5.92 7.87
C GLY A 362 22.42 -6.78 7.35
N TYR A 363 23.00 -6.42 6.20
CA TYR A 363 24.19 -7.11 5.69
C TYR A 363 25.43 -6.91 6.58
N ALA A 364 25.64 -5.70 7.12
CA ALA A 364 26.74 -5.43 8.04
C ALA A 364 26.64 -6.31 9.29
N THR A 365 25.48 -6.32 9.95
CA THR A 365 25.22 -7.20 11.11
C THR A 365 25.42 -8.68 10.77
N ALA A 366 25.07 -9.09 9.56
CA ALA A 366 25.20 -10.47 9.13
C ALA A 366 26.65 -10.92 8.90
N ILE A 367 27.48 -10.02 8.36
CA ILE A 367 28.92 -10.23 8.21
C ILE A 367 29.59 -10.23 9.60
N GLU A 368 29.20 -9.32 10.49
CA GLU A 368 29.72 -9.23 11.86
C GLU A 368 29.45 -10.50 12.68
N HIS A 369 28.25 -11.06 12.55
CA HIS A 369 27.86 -12.32 13.22
C HIS A 369 28.35 -13.58 12.49
N GLY A 370 29.00 -13.44 11.33
CA GLY A 370 29.70 -14.53 10.65
C GLY A 370 28.84 -15.58 9.97
N TRP A 371 27.58 -15.27 9.62
CA TRP A 371 26.71 -16.20 8.87
C TRP A 371 26.56 -15.85 7.39
N LEU A 372 26.93 -14.63 6.99
CA LEU A 372 27.10 -14.24 5.58
C LEU A 372 28.54 -13.83 5.33
N SER A 373 29.11 -14.26 4.20
CA SER A 373 30.40 -13.78 3.72
C SER A 373 30.21 -12.53 2.83
N PRO A 374 31.26 -11.69 2.66
CA PRO A 374 31.22 -10.58 1.71
C PRO A 374 30.85 -11.01 0.28
N ASP A 375 31.27 -12.20 -0.18
CA ASP A 375 30.88 -12.72 -1.49
C ASP A 375 29.39 -13.10 -1.56
N ASP A 376 28.80 -13.60 -0.46
CA ASP A 376 27.37 -13.90 -0.40
C ASP A 376 26.52 -12.62 -0.54
N VAL A 377 26.96 -11.52 0.10
CA VAL A 377 26.30 -10.21 -0.04
C VAL A 377 26.45 -9.68 -1.48
N ARG A 378 27.62 -9.86 -2.10
CA ARG A 378 27.83 -9.47 -3.50
C ARG A 378 26.95 -10.27 -4.45
N GLU A 379 26.79 -11.58 -4.25
CA GLU A 379 25.87 -12.39 -5.04
C GLU A 379 24.42 -11.91 -4.89
N LEU A 380 24.00 -11.51 -3.68
CA LEU A 380 22.66 -10.95 -3.44
C LEU A 380 22.45 -9.59 -4.10
N GLU A 381 23.50 -8.78 -4.25
CA GLU A 381 23.49 -7.49 -4.96
C GLU A 381 23.77 -7.61 -6.47
N ASP A 382 23.73 -8.82 -7.04
CA ASP A 382 24.05 -9.09 -8.44
C ASP A 382 25.47 -8.61 -8.84
N LEU A 383 26.42 -8.60 -7.90
CA LEU A 383 27.82 -8.25 -8.08
C LEU A 383 28.70 -9.50 -8.23
N ASN A 384 29.75 -9.40 -9.05
CA ASN A 384 30.74 -10.46 -9.16
C ASN A 384 31.49 -10.67 -7.84
N PRO A 385 31.85 -11.92 -7.49
CA PRO A 385 32.65 -12.22 -6.31
C PRO A 385 34.01 -11.54 -6.39
N ILE A 386 34.62 -11.29 -5.24
CA ILE A 386 35.95 -10.68 -5.14
C ILE A 386 36.98 -11.65 -5.72
N ALA A 387 37.94 -11.12 -6.49
CA ALA A 387 39.03 -11.90 -7.04
C ALA A 387 39.81 -12.62 -5.92
N ASP A 388 40.45 -13.74 -6.29
CA ASP A 388 41.29 -14.56 -5.40
C ASP A 388 40.58 -15.18 -4.18
N GLY A 389 39.24 -15.18 -4.18
CA GLY A 389 38.45 -15.80 -3.11
C GLY A 389 38.52 -15.07 -1.76
N ALA A 390 39.04 -13.84 -1.74
CA ALA A 390 39.15 -13.01 -0.54
C ALA A 390 37.79 -12.69 0.09
N GLY A 391 36.68 -12.81 -0.66
CA GLY A 391 35.33 -12.60 -0.16
C GLY A 391 34.67 -13.83 0.45
N LYS A 392 35.28 -15.02 0.41
CA LYS A 392 34.80 -16.26 1.08
C LYS A 392 35.28 -16.37 2.53
N VAL A 393 35.61 -15.25 3.15
CA VAL A 393 36.08 -15.17 4.53
C VAL A 393 34.87 -14.89 5.43
N TYR A 394 34.65 -15.75 6.42
CA TYR A 394 33.66 -15.54 7.47
C TYR A 394 34.33 -14.84 8.65
N TRP A 395 33.90 -13.60 8.91
CA TRP A 395 34.38 -12.81 10.03
C TRP A 395 33.58 -13.16 11.28
N ARG A 396 34.22 -13.17 12.44
CA ARG A 396 33.53 -13.29 13.74
C ARG A 396 34.13 -12.28 14.70
N LEU A 397 33.29 -11.63 15.50
CA LEU A 397 33.78 -10.81 16.60
C LEU A 397 34.60 -11.67 17.57
N ALA A 398 35.78 -11.17 17.95
CA ALA A 398 36.71 -11.86 18.84
C ALA A 398 36.09 -12.23 20.20
N ALA A 399 35.03 -11.53 20.63
CA ALA A 399 34.30 -11.79 21.87
C ALA A 399 33.39 -13.03 21.83
N LEU A 400 33.04 -13.59 20.66
CA LEU A 400 32.16 -14.76 20.51
C LEU A 400 32.97 -16.07 20.36
N LEU A 401 33.84 -16.37 21.33
CA LEU A 401 34.49 -17.67 21.39
C LEU A 401 33.50 -18.74 21.91
N PRO A 402 33.45 -19.94 21.30
CA PRO A 402 32.66 -21.04 21.85
C PRO A 402 33.17 -21.38 23.26
N LEU A 403 32.27 -21.70 24.20
CA LEU A 403 32.60 -21.98 25.61
C LEU A 403 33.76 -22.98 25.80
N LYS A 404 33.96 -23.91 24.86
CA LYS A 404 35.09 -24.86 24.85
C LYS A 404 36.47 -24.24 24.58
N GLN A 405 36.55 -23.02 24.05
CA GLN A 405 37.79 -22.31 23.72
C GLN A 405 38.22 -21.29 24.79
N ILE A 406 37.45 -21.12 25.87
CA ILE A 406 37.82 -20.23 26.99
C ILE A 406 38.93 -20.85 27.86
N GLU A 407 39.15 -22.18 27.79
CA GLU A 407 40.14 -22.89 28.61
C GLU A 407 41.57 -22.92 28.05
N ALA A 408 41.84 -22.30 26.90
CA ALA A 408 43.20 -22.27 26.34
C ALA A 408 43.57 -20.88 25.81
N PRO A 409 44.11 -19.98 26.65
CA PRO A 409 44.95 -18.92 26.13
C PRO A 409 46.21 -19.57 25.56
N ALA A 410 46.36 -19.52 24.23
CA ALA A 410 47.60 -19.89 23.59
C ALA A 410 48.72 -18.97 24.12
N LYS A 411 49.71 -19.56 24.80
CA LYS A 411 50.96 -18.87 25.15
C LYS A 411 51.66 -18.44 23.85
N PRO A 412 52.11 -17.17 23.73
CA PRO A 412 53.04 -16.82 22.67
C PRO A 412 54.42 -17.38 23.01
N GLU A 413 55.03 -18.13 22.07
CA GLU A 413 56.46 -18.45 22.11
C GLU A 413 57.29 -17.19 21.77
N PRO A 414 58.47 -17.00 22.40
CA PRO A 414 59.28 -15.82 22.18
C PRO A 414 60.09 -15.95 20.87
N ALA A 415 59.97 -14.96 19.99
CA ALA A 415 60.87 -14.82 18.85
C ALA A 415 62.25 -14.33 19.33
N ALA A 416 63.30 -15.03 18.90
CA ALA A 416 64.68 -14.61 19.06
C ALA A 416 64.94 -13.32 18.26
N GLY A 417 65.75 -12.43 18.84
CA GLY A 417 65.98 -11.08 18.35
C GLY A 417 66.81 -10.97 17.08
N ASP A 418 66.65 -9.82 16.44
CA ASP A 418 67.72 -9.10 15.76
C ASP A 418 67.45 -7.60 15.95
N GLU A 419 68.45 -6.90 16.46
CA GLU A 419 68.48 -5.44 16.63
C GLU A 419 68.82 -4.77 15.30
N SER A 420 68.02 -3.78 14.91
CA SER A 420 68.54 -2.57 14.26
C SER A 420 67.51 -1.45 14.39
N ASP A 421 67.95 -0.38 15.05
CA ASP A 421 67.28 0.92 15.16
C ASP A 421 67.12 1.59 13.77
N ASP A 422 65.98 2.23 13.54
CA ASP A 422 65.93 3.66 13.22
C ASP A 422 64.47 4.18 13.30
N ASP A 423 64.36 5.36 13.92
CA ASP A 423 63.17 6.16 14.20
C ASP A 423 62.34 6.54 12.97
N ASP A 424 61.00 6.40 13.04
CA ASP A 424 60.06 7.51 12.82
C ASP A 424 58.60 7.07 13.13
N ALA A 425 57.93 7.85 13.97
CA ALA A 425 56.53 7.71 14.42
C ALA A 425 55.53 8.26 13.35
N PRO A 426 54.18 8.16 13.51
CA PRO A 426 53.45 7.69 14.69
C PRO A 426 52.26 6.73 14.44
N GLU A 427 51.91 6.04 15.53
CA GLU A 427 50.68 5.29 15.76
C GLU A 427 49.46 6.23 15.92
N ASP A 428 48.36 5.92 15.24
CA ASP A 428 47.02 6.37 15.60
C ASP A 428 46.25 5.20 16.24
N GLY A 429 46.50 5.02 17.54
CA GLY A 429 45.66 4.23 18.43
C GLY A 429 44.51 5.08 18.95
N ALA A 430 43.30 4.81 18.47
CA ALA A 430 42.08 5.44 18.95
C ALA A 430 41.74 4.98 20.37
N GLY A 431 41.75 5.92 21.32
CA GLY A 431 41.21 5.73 22.65
C GLY A 431 41.66 6.82 23.61
N GLY A 432 40.81 7.82 23.83
CA GLY A 432 41.04 8.80 24.88
C GLY A 432 40.06 9.96 24.83
N ASP A 433 39.35 10.16 25.95
CA ASP A 433 38.64 11.37 26.33
C ASP A 433 39.30 12.62 25.75
N SER A 434 38.56 13.38 24.93
CA SER A 434 39.05 14.66 24.45
C SER A 434 38.31 15.78 25.17
N ASP A 435 39.10 16.57 25.92
CA ASP A 435 38.71 17.82 26.57
C ASP A 435 37.81 18.69 25.68
N PRO A 436 36.72 19.29 26.21
CA PRO A 436 35.74 20.06 25.45
C PRO A 436 36.26 21.40 24.85
N LYS A 437 37.57 21.64 24.87
CA LYS A 437 38.22 22.82 24.30
C LYS A 437 39.10 22.55 23.08
N ALA A 438 39.23 21.30 22.62
CA ALA A 438 40.04 20.95 21.44
C ALA A 438 39.22 20.52 20.20
N MET A 439 37.97 20.97 20.06
CA MET A 439 37.18 20.69 18.85
C MET A 439 37.59 21.59 17.68
N ASN A 440 37.90 20.99 16.53
CA ASN A 440 38.19 21.69 15.27
C ASN A 440 37.11 22.77 14.98
N PRO A 441 37.48 24.04 14.72
CA PRO A 441 36.53 25.15 14.60
C PRO A 441 35.42 24.91 13.57
N THR A 442 35.71 24.18 12.49
CA THR A 442 34.73 23.82 11.46
C THR A 442 33.70 22.80 11.96
N LYS A 443 34.12 21.82 12.77
CA LYS A 443 33.21 20.85 13.38
C LYS A 443 32.35 21.52 14.45
N ARG A 444 32.95 22.40 15.27
CA ARG A 444 32.23 23.18 16.28
C ARG A 444 31.12 24.04 15.65
N ALA A 445 31.39 24.71 14.54
CA ALA A 445 30.39 25.48 13.81
C ALA A 445 29.25 24.61 13.24
N GLN A 446 29.56 23.40 12.76
CA GLN A 446 28.53 22.46 12.29
C GLN A 446 27.65 21.95 13.44
N PHE A 447 28.24 21.64 14.59
CA PHE A 447 27.50 21.27 15.79
C PHE A 447 26.65 22.42 16.32
N GLU A 448 27.15 23.65 16.33
CA GLU A 448 26.39 24.84 16.71
C GLU A 448 25.17 25.05 15.81
N MET A 449 25.29 24.84 14.50
CA MET A 449 24.17 24.93 13.55
C MET A 449 23.10 23.85 13.80
N LEU A 450 23.51 22.61 14.06
CA LEU A 450 22.59 21.53 14.40
C LEU A 450 21.90 21.77 15.75
N ALA A 451 22.65 22.18 16.76
CA ALA A 451 22.14 22.52 18.08
C ALA A 451 21.13 23.68 18.02
N LEU A 452 21.39 24.71 17.19
CA LEU A 452 20.48 25.82 16.96
C LEU A 452 19.15 25.35 16.36
N SER A 453 19.20 24.48 15.35
CA SER A 453 17.98 23.96 14.70
C SER A 453 17.09 23.16 15.67
N GLN A 454 17.71 22.37 16.58
CA GLN A 454 16.97 21.62 17.60
C GLN A 454 16.45 22.55 18.71
N ALA A 455 17.22 23.58 19.07
CA ALA A 455 16.82 24.57 20.06
C ALA A 455 15.61 25.38 19.60
N GLU A 456 15.58 25.79 18.33
CA GLU A 456 14.42 26.44 17.71
C GLU A 456 13.17 25.57 17.78
N ARG A 457 13.30 24.25 17.56
CA ARG A 457 12.18 23.31 17.69
C ARG A 457 11.67 23.23 19.12
N CYS A 458 12.56 23.25 20.10
CA CYS A 458 12.20 23.21 21.52
C CYS A 458 11.46 24.49 21.93
N VAL A 459 12.00 25.65 21.58
CA VAL A 459 11.42 26.97 21.90
C VAL A 459 10.11 27.19 21.14
N ARG A 460 9.95 26.68 19.92
CA ARG A 460 8.66 26.75 19.21
C ARG A 460 7.57 25.96 19.91
N ARG A 461 7.91 24.82 20.53
CA ARG A 461 6.97 24.03 21.32
C ARG A 461 6.61 24.75 22.63
N GLU A 462 7.61 25.33 23.28
CA GLU A 462 7.46 26.14 24.50
C GLU A 462 6.51 27.32 24.26
N THR A 463 6.83 28.17 23.28
CA THR A 463 6.04 29.37 22.96
C THR A 463 4.61 29.06 22.51
N ALA A 464 4.39 27.95 21.81
CA ALA A 464 3.05 27.52 21.42
C ALA A 464 2.18 27.10 22.61
N GLU A 465 2.74 26.34 23.56
CA GLU A 465 1.99 25.92 24.75
C GLU A 465 1.82 27.06 25.76
N VAL A 466 2.81 27.93 25.90
CA VAL A 466 2.70 29.14 26.74
C VAL A 466 1.61 30.07 26.23
N ARG A 467 1.48 30.28 24.92
CA ARG A 467 0.36 31.06 24.34
C ARG A 467 -1.01 30.49 24.71
N LYS A 468 -1.17 29.17 24.60
CA LYS A 468 -2.41 28.51 25.03
C LYS A 468 -2.68 28.66 26.52
N MET A 469 -1.62 28.63 27.35
CA MET A 469 -1.73 28.84 28.80
C MET A 469 -2.13 30.28 29.15
N ILE A 470 -1.65 31.27 28.40
CA ILE A 470 -2.06 32.67 28.53
C ILE A 470 -3.53 32.83 28.15
N ASP A 471 -3.95 32.28 27.00
CA ASP A 471 -5.34 32.40 26.50
C ASP A 471 -6.38 31.84 27.48
N ARG A 472 -6.02 30.77 28.23
CA ARG A 472 -6.92 30.10 29.19
C ARG A 472 -6.67 30.49 30.65
N ARG A 473 -5.76 31.43 30.92
CA ARG A 473 -5.33 31.84 32.28
C ARG A 473 -5.01 30.64 33.18
N ALA A 474 -4.08 29.81 32.73
CA ALA A 474 -3.70 28.59 33.43
C ALA A 474 -3.19 28.88 34.86
N ALA A 475 -3.51 27.98 35.81
CA ALA A 475 -3.07 28.11 37.19
C ALA A 475 -1.54 27.93 37.30
N GLY A 476 -0.91 28.60 38.27
CA GLY A 476 0.55 28.53 38.46
C GLY A 476 1.09 27.10 38.68
N SER A 477 0.30 26.19 39.24
CA SER A 477 0.65 24.77 39.38
C SER A 477 0.75 24.05 38.03
N GLU A 478 -0.14 24.37 37.09
CA GLU A 478 -0.12 23.81 35.73
C GLU A 478 1.09 24.32 34.94
N VAL A 479 1.44 25.60 35.13
CA VAL A 479 2.64 26.19 34.54
C VAL A 479 3.91 25.50 35.05
N ALA A 480 4.02 25.28 36.36
CA ALA A 480 5.17 24.59 36.96
C ALA A 480 5.31 23.14 36.47
N GLU A 481 4.19 22.41 36.35
CA GLU A 481 4.19 21.03 35.84
C GLU A 481 4.64 20.98 34.37
N PHE A 482 4.20 21.95 33.56
CA PHE A 482 4.64 22.08 32.18
C PHE A 482 6.16 22.27 32.07
N TYR A 483 6.72 23.25 32.79
CA TYR A 483 8.16 23.55 32.72
C TYR A 483 9.03 22.41 33.26
N THR A 484 8.56 21.67 34.27
CA THR A 484 9.24 20.47 34.78
C THR A 484 9.34 19.39 33.70
N LYS A 485 8.23 19.11 33.00
CA LYS A 485 8.19 18.15 31.88
C LYS A 485 8.99 18.65 30.68
N HIS A 486 8.96 19.95 30.41
CA HIS A 486 9.68 20.58 29.31
C HIS A 486 11.20 20.51 29.50
N ALA A 487 11.71 20.77 30.71
CA ALA A 487 13.13 20.65 31.04
C ALA A 487 13.65 19.21 30.87
N ALA A 488 12.89 18.21 31.33
CA ALA A 488 13.24 16.80 31.14
C ALA A 488 13.31 16.41 29.66
N TRP A 489 12.37 16.91 28.86
CA TRP A 489 12.33 16.66 27.42
C TRP A 489 13.49 17.34 26.67
N ILE A 490 13.89 18.55 27.06
CA ILE A 490 15.09 19.21 26.50
C ILE A 490 16.34 18.39 26.80
N ALA A 491 16.50 17.92 28.04
CA ALA A 491 17.65 17.11 28.44
C ALA A 491 17.76 15.81 27.63
N GLU A 492 16.63 15.17 27.33
CA GLU A 492 16.55 13.97 26.49
C GLU A 492 16.95 14.25 25.04
N ILE A 493 16.45 15.35 24.43
CA ILE A 493 16.75 15.71 23.04
C ILE A 493 18.23 15.99 22.81
N PHE A 494 18.86 16.68 23.75
CA PHE A 494 20.25 17.11 23.63
C PHE A 494 21.25 16.15 24.26
N HIS A 495 20.78 15.04 24.86
CA HIS A 495 21.61 14.08 25.61
C HIS A 495 22.54 14.78 26.61
N LEU A 496 22.00 15.75 27.35
CA LEU A 496 22.78 16.62 28.23
C LEU A 496 23.36 15.85 29.43
N ASN A 497 24.56 16.23 29.84
CA ASN A 497 25.14 15.74 31.09
C ASN A 497 24.32 16.20 32.31
N ALA A 498 24.53 15.55 33.47
CA ALA A 498 23.75 15.81 34.67
C ALA A 498 23.88 17.26 35.19
N LYS A 499 25.04 17.90 34.99
CA LYS A 499 25.31 19.27 35.43
C LYS A 499 24.50 20.28 34.62
N ILE A 500 24.53 20.18 33.30
CA ILE A 500 23.85 21.12 32.40
C ILE A 500 22.35 20.85 32.36
N SER A 501 21.93 19.60 32.55
CA SER A 501 20.52 19.27 32.76
C SER A 501 19.93 20.01 33.97
N LEU A 502 20.72 20.20 35.03
CA LEU A 502 20.31 20.95 36.22
C LEU A 502 20.23 22.47 35.95
N GLU A 503 21.16 23.01 35.15
CA GLU A 503 21.13 24.41 34.72
C GLU A 503 19.93 24.72 33.80
N VAL A 504 19.62 23.82 32.85
CA VAL A 504 18.44 23.93 31.99
C VAL A 504 17.15 23.85 32.81
N ARG A 505 17.11 22.96 33.82
CA ARG A 505 15.96 22.86 34.72
C ARG A 505 15.77 24.15 35.53
N SER A 506 16.84 24.71 36.10
CA SER A 506 16.77 25.99 36.81
C SER A 506 16.24 27.11 35.91
N ALA A 507 16.71 27.20 34.66
CA ALA A 507 16.25 28.21 33.71
C ALA A 507 14.76 28.06 33.35
N CYS A 508 14.28 26.82 33.19
CA CYS A 508 12.86 26.54 32.97
C CYS A 508 12.00 26.87 34.21
N ASP A 509 12.48 26.57 35.41
CA ASP A 509 11.78 26.87 36.65
C ASP A 509 11.66 28.40 36.88
N ASP A 510 12.73 29.16 36.60
CA ASP A 510 12.71 30.63 36.65
C ASP A 510 11.70 31.23 35.66
N ARG A 511 11.62 30.67 34.44
CA ARG A 511 10.62 31.08 33.43
C ARG A 511 9.20 30.71 33.87
N GLY A 512 9.02 29.56 34.50
CA GLY A 512 7.75 29.16 35.09
C GLY A 512 7.27 30.14 36.16
N GLN A 513 8.18 30.61 37.01
CA GLN A 513 7.86 31.63 38.03
C GLN A 513 7.52 32.99 37.42
N GLN A 514 8.27 33.44 36.40
CA GLN A 514 7.96 34.68 35.69
C GLN A 514 6.60 34.63 35.00
N LEU A 515 6.28 33.54 34.31
CA LEU A 515 4.98 33.36 33.68
C LEU A 515 3.85 33.31 34.72
N ALA A 516 4.05 32.61 35.83
CA ALA A 516 3.08 32.55 36.92
C ALA A 516 2.83 33.95 37.53
N MET A 517 3.87 34.79 37.63
CA MET A 517 3.74 36.18 38.07
C MET A 517 2.94 37.04 37.09
N HIS A 518 3.17 36.87 35.78
CA HIS A 518 2.39 37.56 34.74
C HIS A 518 0.93 37.11 34.68
N LEU A 519 0.63 35.87 35.09
CA LEU A 519 -0.73 35.31 35.11
C LEU A 519 -1.47 35.53 36.44
N ALA A 520 -0.80 36.05 37.47
CA ALA A 520 -1.39 36.25 38.80
C ALA A 520 -2.24 37.53 38.91
N ASP A 521 -2.05 38.49 38.01
CA ASP A 521 -2.78 39.77 37.99
C ASP A 521 -3.93 39.73 36.98
N GLU A 522 -5.08 40.32 37.32
CA GLU A 522 -6.30 40.26 36.49
C GLU A 522 -6.38 41.36 35.41
N ASP A 523 -5.42 42.28 35.38
CA ASP A 523 -5.39 43.44 34.49
C ASP A 523 -4.92 43.08 33.06
N ASP A 524 -5.63 43.61 32.06
CA ASP A 524 -5.36 43.36 30.63
C ASP A 524 -3.97 43.85 30.16
N GLU A 525 -3.36 44.82 30.87
CA GLU A 525 -1.98 45.27 30.61
C GLU A 525 -0.94 44.17 30.88
N PHE A 526 -1.20 43.28 31.85
CA PHE A 526 -0.30 42.17 32.18
C PHE A 526 -0.37 41.03 31.16
N LEU A 527 -1.52 40.82 30.51
CA LEU A 527 -1.64 39.89 29.39
C LEU A 527 -0.83 40.38 28.17
N ALA A 528 -0.84 41.68 27.89
CA ALA A 528 0.02 42.26 26.87
C ALA A 528 1.51 42.11 27.22
N ALA A 529 1.88 42.31 28.49
CA ALA A 529 3.25 42.07 28.96
C ALA A 529 3.66 40.58 28.83
N ALA A 530 2.76 39.64 29.12
CA ALA A 530 3.00 38.20 28.94
C ALA A 530 3.22 37.83 27.46
N GLN A 531 2.46 38.43 26.54
CA GLN A 531 2.65 38.23 25.10
C GLN A 531 4.00 38.77 24.61
N VAL A 532 4.41 39.96 25.05
CA VAL A 532 5.73 40.53 24.76
C VAL A 532 6.85 39.66 25.33
N TRP A 533 6.67 39.12 26.54
CA TRP A 533 7.62 38.20 27.16
C TRP A 533 7.80 36.89 26.35
N VAL A 534 6.71 36.33 25.81
CA VAL A 534 6.79 35.15 24.92
C VAL A 534 7.57 35.45 23.65
N GLU A 535 7.42 36.66 23.08
CA GLU A 535 8.19 37.08 21.90
C GLU A 535 9.68 37.24 22.22
N GLN A 536 10.01 37.74 23.41
CA GLN A 536 11.40 37.82 23.89
C GLN A 536 12.02 36.42 24.03
N ILE A 537 11.28 35.45 24.58
CA ILE A 537 11.71 34.05 24.68
C ILE A 537 12.01 33.48 23.30
N ALA A 538 11.08 33.66 22.35
CA ALA A 538 11.24 33.18 20.99
C ALA A 538 12.51 33.75 20.31
N ALA A 539 12.89 34.98 20.63
CA ALA A 539 14.05 35.64 20.05
C ALA A 539 15.39 35.25 20.71
N THR A 540 15.43 35.09 22.04
CA THR A 540 16.70 34.95 22.77
C THR A 540 17.05 33.52 23.15
N GLU A 541 16.07 32.68 23.46
CA GLU A 541 16.31 31.35 24.04
C GLU A 541 16.93 30.32 23.09
N PRO A 542 16.62 30.29 21.77
CA PRO A 542 17.24 29.31 20.87
C PRO A 542 18.78 29.40 20.87
N ARG A 543 19.32 30.63 20.93
CA ARG A 543 20.77 30.85 20.94
C ARG A 543 21.42 30.51 22.28
N LYS A 544 20.74 30.77 23.40
CA LYS A 544 21.26 30.41 24.74
C LYS A 544 21.29 28.90 24.92
N LEU A 545 20.22 28.22 24.53
CA LEU A 545 20.08 26.78 24.66
C LEU A 545 21.08 26.05 23.74
N ALA A 546 21.29 26.54 22.52
CA ALA A 546 22.30 26.00 21.62
C ALA A 546 23.73 26.15 22.17
N LYS A 547 24.05 27.27 22.82
CA LYS A 547 25.37 27.46 23.47
C LYS A 547 25.58 26.51 24.64
N LEU A 548 24.58 26.39 25.53
CA LEU A 548 24.64 25.47 26.67
C LEU A 548 24.77 24.01 26.23
N ALA A 549 24.09 23.61 25.15
CA ALA A 549 24.23 22.28 24.58
C ALA A 549 25.63 22.01 24.02
N VAL A 550 26.26 23.00 23.39
CA VAL A 550 27.62 22.88 22.82
C VAL A 550 28.70 22.91 23.90
N GLU A 551 28.46 23.57 25.03
CA GLU A 551 29.37 23.54 26.20
C GLU A 551 29.27 22.24 27.02
N GLY A 552 28.22 21.44 26.76
CA GLY A 552 27.94 20.19 27.48
C GLY A 552 28.37 18.90 26.84
N ILE A 553 28.77 18.97 25.58
CA ILE A 553 29.46 17.95 24.81
C ILE A 553 30.95 18.20 24.98
#